data_AF-D3AFR7-F1
#
_entry.id   AF-D3AFR7-F1
#
_cell.length_a   1.000
_cell.length_b   1.000
_cell.length_c   1.000
_cell.angle_alpha   90.00
_cell.angle_beta   90.00
_cell.angle_gamma   90.00
#
_symmetry.space_group_name_H-M   'P 1'
#
loop_
_entity.id
_entity.type
_entity.pdbx_description
1 polymer ?
#
loop_
_entity_poly.entity_id
_entity_poly.type
_entity_poly.pdbx_seq_one_letter_code
_entity_poly.pdbx_strand_id
1 'polypeptide(L)'
;MKKAILYRISYLVEVDEEEISDHKGKEKFWKLAWGKLPEQEIVLDEQHKAEWQSTSTLYLDPLTMNCGQCARCHGWTTDREKPDPIRGLSNGATVDGELLCDECLPDHHPWAF
;
A
#
# COMPACT_ATOMS: atom_id res chain seq x y z
N MET A 1 1.55 25.96 -20.41
CA MET A 1 0.47 25.42 -19.55
C MET A 1 1.10 24.48 -18.54
N LYS A 2 0.84 24.64 -17.23
CA LYS A 2 1.42 23.77 -16.19
C LYS A 2 0.53 22.54 -15.99
N LYS A 3 1.12 21.40 -15.64
CA LYS A 3 0.42 20.17 -15.26
C LYS A 3 0.81 19.81 -13.82
N ALA A 4 -0.15 19.36 -13.02
CA ALA A 4 0.11 18.84 -11.69
C ALA A 4 0.20 17.30 -11.77
N ILE A 5 1.17 16.72 -11.06
CA ILE A 5 1.35 15.27 -10.95
C ILE A 5 1.32 14.93 -9.47
N LEU A 6 0.43 14.02 -9.09
CA LEU A 6 0.33 13.51 -7.72
C LEU A 6 0.96 12.12 -7.65
N TYR A 7 2.03 12.00 -6.86
CA TYR A 7 2.61 10.70 -6.54
C TYR A 7 1.95 10.17 -5.26
N ARG A 8 1.31 9.01 -5.34
CA ARG A 8 0.79 8.31 -4.15
C ARG A 8 1.77 7.21 -3.78
N ILE A 9 2.36 7.33 -2.59
CA ILE A 9 3.24 6.32 -2.02
C ILE A 9 2.50 5.67 -0.85
N SER A 10 2.56 4.35 -0.75
CA SER A 10 1.89 3.58 0.29
C SER A 10 2.90 2.65 0.94
N TYR A 11 2.86 2.57 2.27
CA TYR A 11 3.68 1.69 3.08
C TYR A 11 2.76 0.74 3.83
N LEU A 12 3.07 -0.55 3.83
CA LEU A 12 2.38 -1.56 4.61
C LEU A 12 3.34 -2.05 5.70
N VAL A 13 2.83 -2.09 6.93
CA VAL A 13 3.56 -2.58 8.10
C VAL A 13 2.68 -3.62 8.77
N GLU A 14 3.23 -4.79 9.01
CA GLU A 14 2.61 -5.83 9.82
C GLU A 14 2.88 -5.53 11.30
N VAL A 15 1.85 -5.63 12.14
CA VAL A 15 1.89 -5.27 13.57
C VAL A 15 1.07 -6.29 14.33
N ASP A 16 1.52 -6.71 15.52
CA ASP A 16 0.78 -7.65 16.35
C ASP A 16 -0.52 -7.00 16.86
N GLU A 17 -1.64 -7.75 16.81
CA GLU A 17 -2.95 -7.22 17.23
C GLU A 17 -2.92 -6.69 18.67
N GLU A 18 -2.17 -7.36 19.55
CA GLU A 18 -1.99 -6.97 20.95
C GLU A 18 -1.39 -5.55 21.09
N GLU A 19 -0.46 -5.15 20.21
CA GLU A 19 0.21 -3.84 20.24
C GLU A 19 -0.73 -2.68 19.89
N ILE A 20 -1.78 -2.97 19.12
CA ILE A 20 -2.78 -1.99 18.66
C ILE A 20 -4.20 -2.32 19.14
N SER A 21 -4.31 -3.16 20.17
CA SER A 21 -5.59 -3.67 20.69
C SER A 21 -6.45 -2.59 21.36
N ASP A 22 -5.84 -1.55 21.93
CA ASP A 22 -6.52 -0.43 22.58
C ASP A 22 -6.17 0.94 21.96
N HIS A 23 -6.85 2.00 22.41
CA HIS A 23 -6.60 3.36 21.94
C HIS A 23 -5.15 3.82 22.17
N LYS A 24 -4.55 3.44 23.30
CA LYS A 24 -3.22 3.89 23.70
C LYS A 24 -2.14 3.21 22.83
N GLY A 25 -2.30 1.92 22.53
CA GLY A 25 -1.46 1.16 21.62
C GLY A 25 -1.52 1.72 20.20
N LYS A 26 -2.73 1.94 19.67
CA LYS A 26 -2.94 2.61 18.37
C LYS A 26 -2.29 3.98 18.31
N GLU A 27 -2.48 4.82 19.33
CA GLU A 27 -1.88 6.16 19.38
C GLU A 27 -0.35 6.11 19.44
N LYS A 28 0.21 5.18 20.23
CA LYS A 28 1.67 4.98 20.33
C LYS A 28 2.25 4.55 18.99
N PHE A 29 1.66 3.57 18.32
CA PHE A 29 2.11 3.11 17.02
C PHE A 29 1.96 4.21 15.96
N TRP A 30 0.82 4.90 15.94
CA TRP A 30 0.57 6.02 15.03
C TRP A 30 1.65 7.10 15.16
N LYS A 31 1.99 7.52 16.39
CA LYS A 31 3.07 8.47 16.66
C LYS A 31 4.44 7.97 16.19
N LEU A 32 4.73 6.67 16.38
CA LEU A 32 5.97 6.06 15.93
C LEU A 32 6.09 6.09 14.41
N ALA A 33 5.05 5.64 13.70
CA ALA A 33 5.02 5.62 12.25
C ALA A 33 5.09 7.04 11.67
N TRP A 34 4.30 7.98 12.23
CA TRP A 34 4.25 9.37 11.73
C TRP A 34 5.59 10.09 11.94
N GLY A 35 6.25 9.87 13.07
CA GLY A 35 7.58 10.43 13.32
C GLY A 35 8.68 9.92 12.37
N LYS A 36 8.40 8.91 11.54
CA LYS A 36 9.35 8.37 10.54
C LYS A 36 8.98 8.67 9.10
N LEU A 37 7.71 9.02 8.83
CA LEU A 37 7.28 9.36 7.48
C LEU A 37 7.71 10.80 7.14
N PRO A 38 8.15 11.06 5.89
CA PRO A 38 8.58 12.40 5.51
C PRO A 38 7.37 13.34 5.43
N GLU A 39 7.24 14.24 6.40
CA GLU A 39 6.26 15.35 6.39
C GLU A 39 6.80 16.59 5.66
N GLN A 40 7.95 16.48 4.99
CA GLN A 40 8.65 17.60 4.35
C GLN A 40 8.49 17.56 2.84
N GLU A 41 8.55 18.75 2.22
CA GLU A 41 8.65 18.87 0.75
C GLU A 41 9.89 18.11 0.25
N ILE A 42 9.72 17.34 -0.83
CA ILE A 42 10.83 16.68 -1.52
C ILE A 42 11.26 17.58 -2.66
N VAL A 43 12.48 18.12 -2.60
CA VAL A 43 13.07 18.91 -3.70
C VAL A 43 13.49 17.94 -4.80
N LEU A 44 12.90 18.09 -5.99
CA LEU A 44 13.25 17.27 -7.16
C LEU A 44 14.39 17.91 -7.95
N ASP A 45 14.32 19.24 -8.14
CA ASP A 45 15.36 20.08 -8.72
C ASP A 45 15.18 21.56 -8.29
N GLU A 46 15.91 22.49 -8.91
CA GLU A 46 15.85 23.93 -8.58
C GLU A 46 14.46 24.57 -8.80
N GLN A 47 13.61 23.99 -9.64
CA GLN A 47 12.34 24.55 -10.07
C GLN A 47 11.13 23.73 -9.60
N HIS A 48 11.34 22.48 -9.19
CA HIS A 48 10.28 21.54 -8.84
C HIS A 48 10.42 21.00 -7.42
N LYS A 49 9.32 21.08 -6.69
CA LYS A 49 9.16 20.48 -5.37
C LYS A 49 7.91 19.63 -5.35
N ALA A 50 7.99 18.47 -4.73
CA ALA A 50 6.83 17.66 -4.39
C ALA A 50 6.39 18.05 -2.97
N GLU A 51 5.24 18.71 -2.88
CA GLU A 51 4.62 19.08 -1.61
C GLU A 51 3.89 17.87 -1.02
N TRP A 52 4.04 17.67 0.29
CA TRP A 52 3.23 16.70 1.02
C TRP A 52 1.77 17.18 1.09
N GLN A 53 0.83 16.33 0.67
CA GLN A 53 -0.60 16.70 0.57
C GLN A 53 -1.47 16.00 1.62
N SER A 54 -1.20 14.73 1.92
CA SER A 54 -1.91 13.98 2.97
C SER A 54 -1.18 12.70 3.33
N THR A 55 -1.44 12.23 4.56
CA THR A 55 -1.15 10.87 5.00
C THR A 55 -2.46 10.28 5.52
N SER A 56 -2.77 9.05 5.13
CA SER A 56 -3.93 8.30 5.64
C SER A 56 -3.48 6.96 6.21
N THR A 57 -4.29 6.41 7.12
CA THR A 57 -4.10 5.07 7.68
C THR A 57 -5.28 4.20 7.27
N LEU A 58 -5.00 3.00 6.77
CA LEU A 58 -5.97 1.95 6.55
C LEU A 58 -5.55 0.73 7.37
N TYR A 59 -6.43 0.27 8.25
CA TYR A 59 -6.25 -1.00 8.95
C TYR A 59 -6.88 -2.11 8.10
N LEU A 60 -6.10 -3.15 7.82
CA LEU A 60 -6.56 -4.31 7.06
C LEU A 60 -7.12 -5.35 8.05
N ASP A 61 -8.33 -5.82 7.80
CA ASP A 61 -8.96 -6.90 8.57
C ASP A 61 -8.58 -8.25 7.96
N PRO A 62 -7.84 -9.12 8.66
CA PRO A 62 -7.40 -10.40 8.12
C PRO A 62 -8.53 -11.32 7.67
N LEU A 63 -9.74 -11.17 8.22
CA LEU A 63 -10.90 -12.01 7.89
C LEU A 63 -11.59 -11.58 6.59
N THR A 64 -11.44 -10.33 6.20
CA THR A 64 -12.17 -9.74 5.06
C THR A 64 -11.27 -9.08 4.02
N MET A 65 -9.95 -9.03 4.25
CA MET A 65 -9.01 -8.33 3.39
C MET A 65 -9.00 -8.90 1.96
N ASN A 66 -9.12 -7.99 0.99
CA ASN A 66 -8.93 -8.29 -0.44
C ASN A 66 -7.46 -8.08 -0.89
N CYS A 67 -6.52 -8.51 -0.06
CA CYS A 67 -5.10 -8.43 -0.36
C CYS A 67 -4.34 -9.51 0.39
N GLY A 68 -3.12 -9.78 -0.07
CA GLY A 68 -2.23 -10.76 0.54
C GLY A 68 -0.84 -10.67 -0.05
N GLN A 69 0.04 -11.53 0.44
CA GLN A 69 1.38 -11.69 -0.11
C GLN A 69 1.32 -12.54 -1.38
N CYS A 70 2.02 -12.09 -2.42
CA CYS A 70 2.24 -12.87 -3.62
C CYS A 70 2.95 -14.18 -3.28
N ALA A 71 2.45 -15.30 -3.80
CA ALA A 71 3.02 -16.62 -3.56
C ALA A 71 4.47 -16.77 -4.05
N ARG A 72 4.91 -15.95 -5.02
CA ARG A 72 6.25 -16.02 -5.63
C ARG A 72 7.27 -15.08 -5.00
N CYS A 73 6.92 -13.80 -4.87
CA CYS A 73 7.87 -12.77 -4.40
C CYS A 73 7.60 -12.30 -2.96
N HIS A 74 6.50 -12.76 -2.36
CA HIS A 74 6.02 -12.34 -1.03
C HIS A 74 5.68 -10.84 -0.90
N GLY A 75 5.67 -10.10 -2.01
CA GLY A 75 5.20 -8.72 -2.06
C GLY A 75 3.69 -8.63 -1.85
N TRP A 76 3.24 -7.61 -1.14
CA TRP A 76 1.81 -7.38 -0.89
C TRP A 76 1.09 -6.86 -2.13
N THR A 77 -0.02 -7.49 -2.48
CA THR A 77 -0.84 -7.15 -3.65
C THR A 77 -2.32 -7.23 -3.31
N THR A 78 -3.14 -6.45 -4.00
CA THR A 78 -4.60 -6.61 -3.95
C THR A 78 -5.07 -7.62 -4.98
N ASP A 79 -6.09 -8.43 -4.68
CA ASP A 79 -6.66 -9.37 -5.64
C ASP A 79 -7.77 -8.68 -6.46
N ARG A 80 -7.45 -8.40 -7.72
CA ARG A 80 -8.31 -7.69 -8.67
C ARG A 80 -9.47 -8.52 -9.19
N GLU A 81 -9.49 -9.83 -8.91
CA GLU A 81 -10.61 -10.73 -9.22
C GLU A 81 -11.75 -10.62 -8.19
N LYS A 82 -11.52 -9.92 -7.08
CA LYS A 82 -12.49 -9.70 -5.99
C LYS A 82 -12.92 -8.23 -5.91
N PRO A 83 -14.12 -7.95 -5.38
CA PRO A 83 -14.57 -6.58 -5.15
C PRO A 83 -13.69 -5.87 -4.11
N ASP A 84 -13.75 -4.53 -4.09
CA ASP A 84 -13.07 -3.68 -3.10
C ASP A 84 -11.52 -3.78 -3.08
N PRO A 85 -10.85 -3.52 -4.23
CA PRO A 85 -9.39 -3.55 -4.27
C PRO A 85 -8.77 -2.47 -3.37
N ILE A 86 -7.71 -2.86 -2.65
CA ILE A 86 -7.00 -1.98 -1.73
C ILE A 86 -6.15 -0.97 -2.52
N ARG A 87 -6.66 0.27 -2.62
CA ARG A 87 -5.97 1.37 -3.28
C ARG A 87 -4.68 1.72 -2.53
N GLY A 88 -3.53 1.40 -3.11
CA GLY A 88 -2.22 1.64 -2.51
C GLY A 88 -1.28 0.45 -2.64
N LEU A 89 -1.82 -0.75 -2.84
CA LEU A 89 -1.04 -1.94 -3.20
C LEU A 89 -0.93 -2.09 -4.72
N SER A 90 0.04 -2.88 -5.17
CA SER A 90 0.14 -3.32 -6.56
C SER A 90 -1.08 -4.16 -6.96
N ASN A 91 -1.31 -4.27 -8.27
CA ASN A 91 -2.37 -5.15 -8.76
C ASN A 91 -1.91 -6.59 -8.64
N GLY A 92 -2.87 -7.50 -8.51
CA GLY A 92 -2.63 -8.92 -8.54
C GLY A 92 -3.91 -9.66 -8.83
N ALA A 93 -3.81 -10.97 -8.99
CA ALA A 93 -4.94 -11.85 -9.22
C ALA A 93 -4.65 -13.24 -8.66
N THR A 94 -5.71 -13.93 -8.24
CA THR A 94 -5.61 -15.34 -7.92
C THR A 94 -5.62 -16.17 -9.20
N VAL A 95 -4.52 -16.86 -9.49
CA VAL A 95 -4.37 -17.79 -10.64
C VAL A 95 -4.05 -19.17 -10.09
N ASP A 96 -4.82 -20.18 -10.49
CA ASP A 96 -4.65 -21.57 -10.02
C ASP A 96 -4.65 -21.75 -8.49
N GLY A 97 -5.35 -20.86 -7.77
CA GLY A 97 -5.44 -20.87 -6.31
C GLY A 97 -4.32 -20.12 -5.60
N GLU A 98 -3.36 -19.56 -6.33
CA GLU A 98 -2.27 -18.75 -5.78
C GLU A 98 -2.46 -17.27 -6.09
N LEU A 99 -2.28 -16.41 -5.09
CA LEU A 99 -2.27 -14.97 -5.30
C LEU A 99 -0.93 -14.54 -5.91
N LEU A 100 -0.95 -13.90 -7.07
CA LEU A 100 0.24 -13.37 -7.75
C LEU A 100 0.12 -11.84 -7.92
N CYS A 101 1.22 -11.12 -7.72
CA CYS A 101 1.29 -9.69 -8.05
C CYS A 101 1.42 -9.49 -9.57
N ASP A 102 1.18 -8.27 -10.03
CA ASP A 102 1.25 -7.82 -11.42
C ASP A 102 2.56 -8.15 -12.13
N GLU A 103 3.70 -8.11 -11.44
CA GLU A 103 4.99 -8.55 -11.99
C GLU A 103 5.16 -10.08 -12.09
N CYS A 104 4.43 -10.86 -11.28
CA CYS A 104 4.55 -12.33 -11.23
C CYS A 104 3.46 -13.06 -11.99
N LEU A 105 2.40 -12.35 -12.39
CA LEU A 105 1.32 -12.87 -13.22
C LEU A 105 1.85 -13.29 -14.60
N PRO A 106 1.17 -14.23 -15.30
CA PRO A 106 1.49 -14.54 -16.69
C PRO A 106 1.34 -13.29 -17.58
N ASP A 107 2.24 -13.11 -18.55
CA ASP A 107 2.29 -11.92 -19.43
C ASP A 107 0.99 -11.60 -20.18
N HIS A 108 0.11 -12.60 -20.35
CA HIS A 108 -1.17 -12.45 -21.02
C HIS A 108 -2.34 -12.11 -20.07
N HIS A 109 -2.07 -12.01 -18.77
CA HIS A 109 -3.10 -11.71 -17.77
C HIS A 109 -3.50 -10.22 -17.83
N PRO A 110 -4.80 -9.88 -17.74
CA PRO A 110 -5.26 -8.48 -17.81
C PRO A 110 -4.69 -7.54 -16.74
N TRP A 111 -4.15 -8.11 -15.66
CA TRP A 111 -3.58 -7.39 -14.52
C TRP A 111 -2.06 -7.53 -14.40
N ALA A 112 -1.39 -8.15 -15.38
CA ALA A 112 0.07 -8.16 -15.42
C ALA A 112 0.60 -6.75 -15.79
N PHE A 113 1.80 -6.42 -15.31
CA PHE A 113 2.51 -5.16 -15.60
C PHE A 113 3.30 -5.23 -16.90
#